data_AF-A0A6G1PQM9-F1
#
_entry.id   AF-A0A6G1PQM9-F1
#
_cell.length_a   1.000
_cell.length_b   1.000
_cell.length_c   1.000
_cell.angle_alpha   90.00
_cell.angle_beta   90.00
_cell.angle_gamma   90.00
#
_symmetry.space_group_name_H-M   'P 1'
#
loop_
_entity.id
_entity.type
_entity.pdbx_description
1 polymer ?
#
loop_
_entity_poly.entity_id
_entity_poly.type
_entity_poly.pdbx_seq_one_letter_code
_entity_poly.pdbx_strand_id
1 'polypeptide(L)'
;MLSFRVLLSVLVLAVAVTAEFSIGGRSVNHNYDLSGPELTRLYNSPVHQAERMKRPMGDSSSWFGPFSHSGVRVTLADGTQWLVHKGDGYGKSSQTVVTDAQHMSSAWEVSN
;
A
#
# COMPACT_ATOMS: atom_id res chain seq x y z
N MET A 1 38.17 -12.91 41.16
CA MET A 1 38.02 -14.12 40.31
C MET A 1 36.61 -14.10 39.73
N LEU A 2 36.51 -14.30 38.41
CA LEU A 2 35.31 -14.51 37.57
C LEU A 2 34.30 -13.34 37.53
N SER A 3 34.56 -12.25 36.79
CA SER A 3 34.50 -12.03 35.33
C SER A 3 33.09 -11.81 34.77
N PHE A 4 32.88 -10.59 34.26
CA PHE A 4 31.90 -10.27 33.23
C PHE A 4 31.98 -11.27 32.08
N ARG A 5 30.81 -11.70 31.59
CA ARG A 5 30.52 -12.60 30.44
C ARG A 5 30.20 -14.05 30.84
N VAL A 6 29.17 -14.59 30.16
CA VAL A 6 28.67 -15.99 30.17
C VAL A 6 27.62 -16.19 31.29
N LEU A 7 26.29 -16.24 31.14
CA LEU A 7 25.34 -16.73 30.10
C LEU A 7 23.99 -16.02 30.36
N LEU A 8 23.34 -15.33 29.41
CA LEU A 8 22.40 -15.89 28.42
C LEU A 8 21.53 -17.04 28.96
N SER A 9 20.27 -16.74 29.33
CA SER A 9 19.11 -17.61 29.65
C SER A 9 18.45 -16.99 30.89
N VAL A 10 17.31 -16.30 30.85
CA VAL A 10 16.01 -16.85 30.49
C VAL A 10 15.14 -15.70 29.96
N LEU A 11 14.76 -15.84 28.71
CA LEU A 11 13.62 -15.20 28.06
C LEU A 11 12.34 -15.61 28.81
N VAL A 12 11.68 -14.69 29.51
CA VAL A 12 10.23 -14.83 29.79
C VAL A 12 9.54 -13.60 29.27
N LEU A 13 9.23 -13.66 27.97
CA LEU A 13 8.22 -12.84 27.33
C LEU A 13 6.86 -13.20 27.97
N ALA A 14 6.40 -12.36 28.90
CA ALA A 14 5.03 -12.42 29.40
C ALA A 14 4.24 -11.23 28.84
N VAL A 15 3.83 -11.33 27.57
CA VAL A 15 2.76 -10.49 27.02
C VAL A 15 1.82 -11.40 26.23
N ALA A 16 0.99 -12.13 26.97
CA ALA A 16 -0.22 -12.75 26.43
C ALA A 16 -1.40 -11.82 26.73
N VAL A 17 -1.58 -10.80 25.88
CA VAL A 17 -2.89 -10.18 25.67
C VAL A 17 -3.15 -10.29 24.17
N THR A 18 -3.82 -11.36 23.78
CA THR A 18 -4.45 -11.49 22.46
C THR A 18 -5.60 -10.49 22.41
N ALA A 19 -5.28 -9.25 22.08
CA ALA A 19 -6.28 -8.33 21.55
C ALA A 19 -6.48 -8.70 20.09
N GLU A 20 -7.52 -9.49 19.81
CA GLU A 20 -7.98 -9.69 18.45
C GLU A 20 -8.61 -8.39 17.97
N PHE A 21 -7.78 -7.52 17.38
CA PHE A 21 -8.25 -6.30 16.76
C PHE A 21 -8.81 -6.67 15.38
N SER A 22 -10.01 -7.23 15.38
CA SER A 22 -10.83 -7.31 14.16
C SER A 22 -11.32 -5.91 13.85
N ILE A 23 -10.53 -5.14 13.09
CA ILE A 23 -11.09 -4.05 12.29
C ILE A 23 -11.87 -4.74 11.19
N GLY A 24 -13.12 -5.08 11.51
CA GLY A 24 -14.14 -5.26 10.49
C GLY A 24 -14.26 -3.93 9.78
N GLY A 25 -13.45 -3.75 8.73
CA GLY A 25 -13.54 -2.61 7.84
C GLY A 25 -14.97 -2.57 7.33
N ARG A 26 -15.77 -1.66 7.88
CA ARG A 26 -17.04 -1.26 7.29
C ARG A 26 -16.73 -1.04 5.81
N SER A 27 -17.40 -1.78 4.93
CA SER A 27 -17.34 -1.50 3.49
C SER A 27 -17.93 -0.11 3.32
N VAL A 28 -17.06 0.89 3.38
CA VAL A 28 -17.38 2.26 3.02
C VAL A 28 -17.47 2.21 1.52
N ASN A 29 -18.68 2.41 1.01
CA ASN A 29 -18.90 2.48 -0.43
C ASN A 29 -18.11 3.69 -0.93
N HIS A 30 -16.93 3.43 -1.47
CA HIS A 30 -16.12 4.42 -2.14
C HIS A 30 -16.80 4.67 -3.48
N ASN A 31 -17.65 5.69 -3.53
CA ASN A 31 -18.47 6.07 -4.70
C ASN A 31 -17.66 6.46 -5.95
N TYR A 32 -16.34 6.23 -5.93
CA TYR A 32 -15.39 6.43 -7.00
C TYR A 32 -14.83 5.09 -7.55
N ASP A 33 -15.25 3.95 -7.00
CA ASP A 33 -14.84 2.64 -7.49
C ASP A 33 -15.60 2.32 -8.79
N LEU A 34 -14.89 2.34 -9.91
CA LEU A 34 -15.42 1.87 -11.18
C LEU A 34 -15.72 0.36 -11.10
N SER A 35 -16.78 -0.05 -11.79
CA SER A 35 -17.14 -1.47 -11.88
C SER A 35 -17.61 -1.84 -13.29
N GLY A 36 -17.63 -3.15 -13.58
CA GLY A 36 -18.20 -3.69 -14.81
C GLY A 36 -17.60 -3.09 -16.09
N PRO A 37 -18.43 -2.67 -17.07
CA PRO A 37 -17.96 -2.20 -18.37
C PRO A 37 -17.05 -0.96 -18.32
N GLU A 38 -17.24 -0.07 -17.35
CA GLU A 38 -16.44 1.14 -17.22
C GLU A 38 -15.01 0.81 -16.78
N LEU A 39 -14.87 -0.09 -15.80
CA LEU A 39 -13.57 -0.60 -15.38
C LEU A 39 -12.87 -1.35 -16.52
N THR A 40 -13.62 -2.15 -17.29
CA THR A 40 -13.08 -2.83 -18.47
C THR A 40 -12.57 -1.83 -19.51
N ARG A 41 -13.28 -0.72 -19.76
CA ARG A 41 -12.80 0.33 -20.68
C ARG A 41 -11.54 1.00 -20.15
N LEU A 42 -11.48 1.31 -18.86
CA LEU A 42 -10.28 1.87 -18.24
C LEU A 42 -9.07 0.96 -18.46
N TYR A 43 -9.21 -0.35 -18.17
CA TYR A 43 -8.11 -1.32 -18.33
C TYR A 43 -7.63 -1.50 -19.77
N ASN A 44 -8.48 -1.20 -20.77
CA ASN A 44 -8.13 -1.27 -22.18
C ASN A 44 -7.75 0.10 -22.77
N SER A 45 -7.64 1.14 -21.95
CA SER A 45 -7.30 2.48 -22.42
C SER A 45 -5.79 2.61 -22.69
N PRO A 46 -5.36 3.28 -23.77
CA PRO A 46 -3.94 3.52 -24.03
C PRO A 46 -3.29 4.39 -22.95
N VAL A 47 -2.12 3.96 -22.48
CA VAL A 47 -1.28 4.74 -21.56
C VAL A 47 -0.39 5.69 -22.37
N HIS A 48 -0.51 7.00 -22.12
CA HIS A 48 0.29 8.03 -22.78
C HIS A 48 1.55 8.38 -21.98
N GLN A 49 1.45 8.38 -20.65
CA GLN A 49 2.57 8.60 -19.75
C GLN A 49 2.44 7.67 -18.55
N ALA A 50 3.58 7.17 -18.06
CA ALA A 50 3.65 6.37 -16.85
C ALA A 50 4.77 6.89 -15.95
N GLU A 51 4.43 7.16 -14.69
CA GLU A 51 5.35 7.63 -13.67
C GLU A 51 5.41 6.61 -12.55
N ARG A 52 6.62 6.26 -12.12
CA ARG A 52 6.80 5.40 -10.94
C ARG A 52 6.48 6.22 -9.69
N MET A 53 5.61 5.71 -8.84
CA MET A 53 5.19 6.36 -7.60
C MET A 53 5.64 5.54 -6.38
N LYS A 54 5.91 6.24 -5.28
CA LYS A 54 6.22 5.65 -3.98
C LYS A 54 5.49 6.38 -2.85
N ARG A 55 5.15 5.68 -1.78
CA ARG A 55 4.68 6.27 -0.50
C ARG A 55 5.25 5.48 0.69
N PRO A 56 5.20 6.01 1.92
CA PRO A 56 5.48 5.23 3.12
C PRO A 56 4.56 4.01 3.25
N MET A 57 5.00 3.00 4.00
CA MET A 57 4.14 1.86 4.34
C MET A 57 3.20 2.24 5.50
N GLY A 58 1.90 1.88 5.40
CA GLY A 58 0.87 2.20 6.39
C GLY A 58 0.52 3.69 6.47
N ASP A 59 -0.07 4.12 7.59
CA ASP A 59 -0.44 5.52 7.87
C ASP A 59 0.74 6.36 8.40
N SER A 60 1.94 5.80 8.41
CA SER A 60 3.11 6.48 8.97
C SER A 60 3.60 7.57 8.02
N SER A 61 3.90 8.75 8.57
CA SER A 61 4.54 9.87 7.84
C SER A 61 6.06 9.67 7.68
N SER A 62 6.58 8.50 8.05
CA SER A 62 8.00 8.25 8.27
C SER A 62 8.55 7.29 7.21
N TRP A 63 9.50 7.78 6.41
CA TRP A 63 10.23 7.00 5.41
C TRP A 63 11.35 6.11 6.00
N PHE A 64 11.48 6.07 7.33
CA PHE A 64 12.62 5.43 8.00
C PHE A 64 12.52 3.90 7.96
N GLY A 65 13.19 3.32 6.96
CA GLY A 65 13.38 1.88 6.78
C GLY A 65 13.05 1.42 5.35
N PRO A 66 13.45 0.21 4.94
CA PRO A 66 13.32 -0.31 3.57
C PRO A 66 11.88 -0.63 3.12
N PHE A 67 10.87 -0.07 3.77
CA PHE A 67 9.46 -0.42 3.56
C PHE A 67 8.71 0.77 2.96
N SER A 68 8.68 0.83 1.63
CA SER A 68 7.86 1.79 0.87
C SER A 68 6.85 1.03 0.01
N HIS A 69 5.63 1.55 -0.08
CA HIS A 69 4.67 1.07 -1.05
C HIS A 69 5.01 1.64 -2.44
N SER A 70 4.89 0.83 -3.49
CA SER A 70 5.16 1.25 -4.87
C SER A 70 3.91 1.14 -5.74
N GLY A 71 3.83 2.02 -6.73
CA GLY A 71 2.77 2.03 -7.73
C GLY A 71 3.21 2.73 -9.00
N VAL A 72 2.31 2.81 -9.97
CA VAL A 72 2.51 3.54 -11.22
C VAL A 72 1.33 4.48 -11.39
N ARG A 73 1.59 5.78 -11.57
CA ARG A 73 0.57 6.72 -12.02
C ARG A 73 0.61 6.75 -13.55
N VAL A 74 -0.50 6.36 -14.17
CA VAL A 74 -0.68 6.42 -15.61
C VAL A 74 -1.49 7.66 -15.97
N THR A 75 -1.14 8.31 -17.08
CA THR A 75 -1.94 9.37 -17.70
C THR A 75 -2.48 8.85 -19.02
N LEU A 76 -3.79 9.00 -19.22
CA LEU A 76 -4.50 8.57 -20.43
C LEU A 76 -4.59 9.70 -21.46
N ALA A 77 -5.19 9.40 -22.62
CA ALA A 77 -5.32 10.35 -23.73
C ALA A 77 -6.12 11.61 -23.38
N ASP A 78 -7.12 11.48 -22.50
CA ASP A 78 -7.98 12.58 -22.03
C ASP A 78 -7.36 13.39 -20.87
N GLY A 79 -6.13 13.07 -20.48
CA GLY A 79 -5.43 13.70 -19.37
C GLY A 79 -5.84 13.18 -17.99
N THR A 80 -6.78 12.24 -17.89
CA THR A 80 -7.11 11.59 -16.62
C THR A 80 -5.93 10.77 -16.12
N GLN A 81 -5.80 10.69 -14.79
CA GLN A 81 -4.70 10.03 -14.13
C GLN A 81 -5.20 8.95 -13.18
N TRP A 82 -4.52 7.81 -13.19
CA TRP A 82 -4.89 6.64 -12.39
C TRP A 82 -3.65 6.04 -11.74
N LEU A 83 -3.74 5.76 -10.45
CA LEU A 83 -2.72 5.01 -9.73
C LEU A 83 -3.03 3.53 -9.78
N VAL A 84 -2.11 2.77 -10.34
CA VAL A 84 -2.11 1.30 -10.30
C VAL A 84 -1.11 0.86 -9.24
N HIS A 85 -1.57 0.18 -8.20
CA HIS A 85 -0.70 -0.32 -7.15
C HIS A 85 -1.18 -1.66 -6.59
N LYS A 86 -0.33 -2.30 -5.81
CA LYS A 86 -0.69 -3.52 -5.10
C LYS A 86 -1.51 -3.20 -3.85
N GLY A 87 -2.54 -3.97 -3.54
CA GLY A 87 -3.21 -3.93 -2.23
C GLY A 87 -2.34 -4.52 -1.11
N ASP A 88 -2.93 -4.78 0.05
CA ASP A 88 -2.18 -5.05 1.28
C ASP A 88 -1.43 -6.40 1.31
N GLY A 89 -1.67 -7.33 0.38
CA GLY A 89 -1.09 -8.66 0.37
C GLY A 89 0.09 -8.85 -0.60
N TYR A 90 1.34 -8.76 -0.11
CA TYR A 90 2.54 -9.11 -0.89
C TYR A 90 2.46 -10.53 -1.47
N GLY A 91 2.86 -10.73 -2.73
CA GLY A 91 2.80 -12.04 -3.41
C GLY A 91 1.40 -12.56 -3.82
N LYS A 92 0.29 -11.93 -3.40
CA LYS A 92 -1.07 -12.32 -3.84
C LYS A 92 -1.42 -11.62 -5.16
N SER A 93 -1.63 -12.37 -6.23
CA SER A 93 -1.87 -11.84 -7.59
C SER A 93 -3.21 -11.11 -7.75
N SER A 94 -4.18 -11.37 -6.88
CA SER A 94 -5.56 -10.88 -7.00
C SER A 94 -5.84 -9.50 -6.38
N GLN A 95 -4.82 -8.79 -5.89
CA GLN A 95 -4.98 -7.49 -5.23
C GLN A 95 -4.27 -6.37 -6.01
N THR A 96 -4.63 -6.19 -7.27
CA THR A 96 -4.30 -4.94 -7.99
C THR A 96 -5.40 -3.93 -7.69
N VAL A 97 -5.01 -2.76 -7.22
CA VAL A 97 -5.89 -1.64 -6.94
C VAL A 97 -5.64 -0.59 -8.00
N VAL A 98 -6.72 -0.09 -8.60
CA VAL A 98 -6.70 1.04 -9.52
C VAL A 98 -7.53 2.15 -8.90
N THR A 99 -6.91 3.31 -8.72
CA THR A 99 -7.50 4.44 -7.99
C THR A 99 -7.40 5.69 -8.84
N ASP A 100 -8.48 6.46 -8.94
CA ASP A 100 -8.44 7.78 -9.54
C ASP A 100 -7.39 8.64 -8.80
N ALA A 101 -6.49 9.29 -9.54
CA ALA A 101 -5.40 10.04 -8.94
C ALA A 101 -5.88 11.19 -8.04
N GLN A 102 -7.08 11.71 -8.23
CA GLN A 102 -7.68 12.74 -7.38
C GLN A 102 -7.95 12.23 -5.95
N HIS A 103 -8.08 10.91 -5.77
CA HIS A 103 -8.29 10.26 -4.48
C HIS A 103 -7.01 9.63 -3.92
N MET A 104 -5.86 9.81 -4.58
CA MET A 104 -4.58 9.42 -4.01
C MET A 104 -4.30 10.23 -2.74
N SER A 105 -3.79 9.58 -1.70
CA SER A 105 -3.23 10.31 -0.57
C SER A 105 -2.06 11.18 -1.01
N SER A 106 -1.88 12.33 -0.36
CA SER A 106 -0.79 13.26 -0.65
C SER A 106 0.60 12.70 -0.32
N ALA A 107 0.69 11.52 0.29
CA ALA A 107 1.93 10.82 0.61
C ALA A 107 2.57 10.13 -0.61
N TRP A 108 1.84 10.04 -1.73
CA TRP A 108 2.38 9.48 -2.97
C TRP A 108 3.23 10.51 -3.70
N GLU A 109 4.46 10.14 -4.00
CA GLU A 109 5.43 10.98 -4.68
C GLU A 109 6.05 10.26 -5.88
N VAL A 110 6.49 11.04 -6.86
CA VAL A 110 7.25 10.52 -8.00
C VAL A 110 8.58 9.95 -7.48
N SER A 111 8.85 8.70 -7.83
CA SER A 111 10.13 8.06 -7.58
C SER A 111 11.07 8.41 -8.72
N ASN A 112 11.98 9.37 -8.48
CA ASN A 112 13.18 9.56 -9.31
C ASN A 112 14.13 8.37 -9.21
#